data_AF-A0A847XCB1-F1
#
_entry.id   AF-A0A847XCB1-F1
#
_cell.length_a   1.000
_cell.length_b   1.000
_cell.length_c   1.000
_cell.angle_alpha   90.00
_cell.angle_beta   90.00
_cell.angle_gamma   90.00
#
_symmetry.space_group_name_H-M   'P 1'
#
loop_
_entity.id
_entity.type
_entity.pdbx_description
1 polymer ?
#
loop_
_entity_poly.entity_id
_entity_poly.type
_entity_poly.pdbx_seq_one_letter_code
_entity_poly.pdbx_strand_id
1 'polypeptide(L)'
;MNYLFAFFVISGLLAVLLFISARKQTKDNLKKIRAEWSNKKHARVFEPLESIQSYWDNDENKSHSSIDDTTWNDLALNDVFEKLNNTRTSIGSEKLYSIFRSNDFKHNHIRDHENLIEELNLNQSLREKLELVLIRLGKRNYSNSSSFLFKVKDKLMKYQSIYLLLSAFPVISIGLFFINPGFALILFLLSITLNALVYQFNRSKYEQDFFTINYIVSIIQSAKNLSKIDNPFLKELRKNLGQLKKIVSFGGVISSHTGSTQELILDYLRIFLLLDFIAYNRIVKMIINHHQDYISIWHTISDLDTFIAITYFRNNYTNYCHPQFTEEMTLKSVNLYHPLIKNPVKNSIEIKNNI
;
A
#
# COMPACT_ATOMS: atom_id res chain seq x y z
N MET A 1 -40.33 -24.28 2.38
CA MET A 1 -40.39 -23.09 1.51
C MET A 1 -40.15 -21.77 2.27
N ASN A 2 -40.72 -21.56 3.46
CA ASN A 2 -40.61 -20.28 4.20
C ASN A 2 -39.18 -19.89 4.62
N TYR A 3 -38.31 -20.86 4.97
CA TYR A 3 -36.92 -20.56 5.37
C TYR A 3 -36.04 -20.09 4.19
N LEU A 4 -36.24 -20.63 2.99
CA LEU A 4 -35.53 -20.19 1.79
C LEU A 4 -35.96 -18.77 1.40
N PHE A 5 -37.26 -18.48 1.46
CA PHE A 5 -37.77 -17.13 1.21
C PHE A 5 -37.22 -16.11 2.22
N ALA A 6 -37.23 -16.44 3.52
CA ALA A 6 -36.65 -15.60 4.56
C ALA A 6 -35.15 -15.36 4.34
N PHE A 7 -34.39 -16.39 3.95
CA PHE A 7 -32.97 -16.25 3.63
C PHE A 7 -32.71 -15.28 2.46
N PHE A 8 -33.48 -15.38 1.37
CA PHE A 8 -33.36 -14.46 0.23
C PHE A 8 -33.74 -13.02 0.60
N VAL A 9 -34.77 -12.82 1.42
CA VAL A 9 -35.16 -11.49 1.90
C VAL A 9 -34.08 -10.89 2.81
N ILE A 10 -33.53 -11.66 3.76
CA ILE A 10 -32.49 -11.19 4.68
C ILE A 10 -31.19 -10.89 3.94
N SER A 11 -30.76 -11.79 3.04
CA SER A 11 -29.56 -11.56 2.22
C SER A 11 -29.72 -10.35 1.29
N GLY A 12 -30.91 -10.15 0.72
CA GLY A 12 -31.24 -8.95 -0.06
C GLY A 12 -31.15 -7.67 0.76
N LEU A 13 -31.76 -7.66 1.96
CA LEU A 13 -31.66 -6.53 2.90
C LEU A 13 -30.21 -6.25 3.31
N LEU A 14 -29.42 -7.28 3.60
CA LEU A 14 -28.02 -7.15 3.98
C LEU A 14 -27.18 -6.61 2.81
N ALA A 15 -27.42 -7.08 1.59
CA ALA A 15 -26.77 -6.55 0.39
C ALA A 15 -27.11 -5.06 0.17
N VAL A 16 -28.37 -4.66 0.39
CA VAL A 16 -28.79 -3.25 0.33
C VAL A 16 -28.10 -2.42 1.42
N LEU A 17 -28.02 -2.91 2.66
CA LEU A 17 -27.34 -2.22 3.76
C LEU A 17 -25.84 -2.04 3.48
N LEU A 18 -25.17 -3.07 2.98
CA LEU A 18 -23.76 -2.99 2.55
C LEU A 18 -23.56 -2.00 1.39
N PHE A 19 -24.50 -1.96 0.46
CA PHE A 19 -24.45 -1.01 -0.65
C PHE A 19 -24.63 0.44 -0.17
N ILE A 20 -25.57 0.68 0.75
CA ILE A 20 -25.80 1.99 1.36
C ILE A 20 -24.57 2.42 2.17
N SER A 21 -23.99 1.53 2.98
CA SER A 21 -22.79 1.85 3.78
C SER A 21 -21.59 2.17 2.89
N ALA A 22 -21.35 1.42 1.82
CA ALA A 22 -20.29 1.68 0.85
C ALA A 22 -20.48 3.04 0.14
N ARG A 23 -21.72 3.37 -0.25
CA ARG A 23 -22.04 4.68 -0.83
C ARG A 23 -21.84 5.82 0.17
N LYS A 24 -22.28 5.64 1.42
CA LYS A 24 -22.09 6.62 2.49
C LYS A 24 -20.60 6.87 2.73
N GLN A 25 -19.80 5.82 2.88
CA GLN A 25 -18.36 5.91 3.07
C GLN A 25 -17.67 6.66 1.92
N THR A 26 -18.06 6.38 0.66
CA THR A 26 -17.52 7.09 -0.51
C THR A 26 -17.84 8.58 -0.46
N LYS A 27 -19.10 8.93 -0.10
CA LYS A 27 -19.55 10.32 0.03
C LYS A 27 -18.81 11.04 1.16
N ASP A 28 -18.61 10.39 2.29
CA ASP A 28 -17.93 10.96 3.45
C ASP A 28 -16.42 11.17 3.18
N ASN A 29 -15.77 10.20 2.52
CA ASN A 29 -14.39 10.36 2.05
C ASN A 29 -14.25 11.51 1.07
N LEU A 30 -15.18 11.67 0.12
CA LEU A 30 -15.15 12.78 -0.83
C LEU A 30 -15.33 14.13 -0.15
N LYS A 31 -16.24 14.24 0.83
CA LYS A 31 -16.39 15.44 1.65
C LYS A 31 -15.11 15.77 2.39
N LYS A 32 -14.45 14.76 2.98
CA LYS A 32 -13.17 14.91 3.67
C LYS A 32 -12.09 15.44 2.72
N ILE A 33 -11.91 14.81 1.56
CA ILE A 33 -10.96 15.25 0.53
C ILE A 33 -11.22 16.72 0.18
N ARG A 34 -12.45 17.08 -0.18
CA ARG A 34 -12.80 18.48 -0.54
C ARG A 34 -12.51 19.47 0.59
N ALA A 35 -12.83 19.12 1.82
CA ALA A 35 -12.56 19.96 2.99
C ALA A 35 -11.06 20.16 3.24
N GLU A 36 -10.22 19.13 3.00
CA GLU A 36 -8.77 19.24 3.14
C GLU A 36 -8.19 20.25 2.15
N TRP A 37 -8.61 20.18 0.88
CA TRP A 37 -8.21 21.13 -0.16
C TRP A 37 -8.74 22.56 0.10
N SER A 38 -10.00 22.71 0.53
CA SER A 38 -10.59 24.04 0.76
C SER A 38 -10.02 24.75 1.99
N ASN A 39 -9.81 24.00 3.07
CA ASN A 39 -9.38 24.55 4.36
C ASN A 39 -7.86 24.58 4.51
N LYS A 40 -7.12 24.06 3.52
CA LYS A 40 -5.65 23.92 3.56
C LYS A 40 -5.17 23.18 4.81
N LYS A 41 -5.97 22.21 5.26
CA LYS A 41 -5.73 21.42 6.47
C LYS A 41 -5.89 19.95 6.14
N HIS A 42 -4.77 19.24 6.10
CA HIS A 42 -4.75 17.79 5.95
C HIS A 42 -4.57 17.16 7.33
N ALA A 43 -5.44 16.20 7.66
CA ALA A 43 -5.34 15.48 8.93
C ALA A 43 -4.17 14.51 8.88
N ARG A 44 -3.07 14.85 9.55
CA ARG A 44 -1.88 13.98 9.62
C ARG A 44 -2.17 12.73 10.42
N VAL A 45 -1.66 11.61 9.92
CA VAL A 45 -1.59 10.34 10.64
C VAL A 45 -0.15 10.19 11.11
N PHE A 46 0.04 9.85 12.38
CA PHE A 46 1.37 9.59 12.91
C PHE A 46 1.97 8.34 12.25
N GLU A 47 3.16 8.50 11.69
CA GLU A 47 3.94 7.45 11.05
C GLU A 47 5.33 7.41 11.70
N PRO A 48 5.72 6.31 12.35
CA PRO A 48 7.07 6.12 12.85
C PRO A 48 8.08 6.21 11.71
N LEU A 49 9.22 6.85 11.97
CA LEU A 49 10.27 7.03 10.97
C LEU A 49 10.78 5.70 10.42
N GLU A 50 10.88 4.66 11.26
CA GLU A 50 11.31 3.32 10.86
C GLU A 50 10.32 2.68 9.88
N SER A 51 9.04 3.04 9.95
CA SER A 51 8.04 2.60 8.97
C SER A 51 8.16 3.35 7.65
N ILE A 52 8.56 4.62 7.68
CA ILE A 52 8.68 5.47 6.49
C ILE A 52 9.96 5.12 5.73
N GLN A 53 11.03 4.79 6.46
CA GLN A 53 12.34 4.47 5.90
C GLN A 53 12.39 3.10 5.20
N SER A 54 11.38 2.24 5.35
CA SER A 54 11.46 0.85 4.88
C SER A 54 11.81 0.68 3.41
N TYR A 55 11.22 1.49 2.50
CA TYR A 55 11.61 1.42 1.08
C TYR A 55 13.05 1.86 0.86
N TRP A 56 13.48 2.95 1.51
CA TRP A 56 14.85 3.43 1.43
C TRP A 56 15.84 2.38 1.94
N ASP A 57 15.56 1.73 3.07
CA ASP A 57 16.45 0.73 3.66
C ASP A 57 16.51 -0.59 2.89
N ASN A 58 15.41 -0.95 2.21
CA ASN A 58 15.37 -2.13 1.37
C ASN A 58 16.05 -1.92 0.00
N ASP A 59 16.15 -0.68 -0.48
CA ASP A 59 16.78 -0.38 -1.75
C ASP A 59 18.30 -0.60 -1.66
N GLU A 60 18.78 -1.65 -2.33
CA GLU A 60 20.20 -2.00 -2.36
C GLU A 60 20.99 -1.12 -3.34
N ASN A 61 20.30 -0.36 -4.20
CA ASN A 61 20.91 0.51 -5.22
C ASN A 61 20.87 1.99 -4.80
N LYS A 62 21.06 2.30 -3.50
CA LYS A 62 21.13 3.68 -3.01
C LYS A 62 22.14 4.47 -3.85
N SER A 63 21.68 5.56 -4.47
CA SER A 63 22.55 6.42 -5.26
C SER A 63 23.73 6.92 -4.41
N HIS A 64 24.94 6.94 -4.99
CA HIS A 64 26.10 7.59 -4.37
C HIS A 64 25.86 9.08 -4.07
N SER A 65 24.88 9.71 -4.71
CA SER A 65 24.48 11.10 -4.48
C SER A 65 23.48 11.28 -3.33
N SER A 66 23.25 10.30 -2.46
CA SER A 66 22.26 10.40 -1.37
C SER A 66 22.66 11.40 -0.27
N ILE A 67 21.67 12.06 0.34
CA ILE A 67 21.86 12.88 1.54
C ILE A 67 22.19 11.97 2.74
N ASP A 68 23.36 12.15 3.34
CA ASP A 68 23.81 11.41 4.52
C ASP A 68 23.04 11.84 5.78
N ASP A 69 23.13 11.02 6.83
CA ASP A 69 22.38 11.26 8.07
C ASP A 69 22.81 12.53 8.82
N THR A 70 24.06 12.96 8.67
CA THR A 70 24.54 14.22 9.27
C THR A 70 23.85 15.39 8.61
N THR A 71 23.94 15.48 7.27
CA THR A 71 23.29 16.54 6.49
C THR A 71 21.77 16.52 6.69
N TRP A 72 21.16 15.33 6.78
CA TRP A 72 19.73 15.18 7.05
C TRP A 72 19.30 15.80 8.37
N ASN A 73 20.09 15.57 9.42
CA ASN A 73 19.84 16.12 10.75
C ASN A 73 20.14 17.61 10.82
N ASP A 74 21.23 18.07 10.22
CA ASP A 74 21.61 19.50 10.17
C ASP A 74 20.53 20.37 9.51
N LEU A 75 19.86 19.81 8.51
CA LEU A 75 18.76 20.48 7.78
C LEU A 75 17.37 20.22 8.39
N ALA A 76 17.30 19.58 9.56
CA ALA A 76 16.04 19.21 10.23
C ALA A 76 15.02 18.52 9.30
N LEU A 77 15.51 17.64 8.42
CA LEU A 77 14.68 17.09 7.34
C LEU A 77 13.56 16.15 7.83
N ASN A 78 13.64 15.63 9.05
CA ASN A 78 12.51 14.93 9.68
C ASN A 78 11.28 15.84 9.82
N ASP A 79 11.46 17.05 10.37
CA ASP A 79 10.38 18.01 10.58
C ASP A 79 9.88 18.61 9.26
N VAL A 80 10.81 18.84 8.32
CA VAL A 80 10.48 19.27 6.96
C VAL A 80 9.64 18.18 6.28
N PHE A 81 10.08 16.92 6.32
CA PHE A 81 9.33 15.81 5.75
C PHE A 81 7.95 15.69 6.39
N GLU A 82 7.83 15.73 7.72
CA GLU A 82 6.54 15.63 8.41
C GLU A 82 5.56 16.75 8.03
N LYS A 83 6.09 17.97 7.81
CA LYS A 83 5.28 19.11 7.34
C LYS A 83 4.79 18.93 5.91
N LEU A 84 5.57 18.25 5.06
CA LEU A 84 5.31 18.10 3.62
C LEU A 84 4.54 16.82 3.29
N ASN A 85 4.66 15.79 4.13
CA ASN A 85 4.04 14.50 3.92
C ASN A 85 2.51 14.57 4.10
N ASN A 86 1.80 14.82 3.00
CA ASN A 86 0.35 14.78 2.89
C ASN A 86 -0.14 13.56 2.08
N THR A 87 0.69 12.53 1.99
CA THR A 87 0.36 11.28 1.29
C THR A 87 -0.75 10.54 2.03
N ARG A 88 -1.53 9.75 1.29
CA ARG A 88 -2.65 8.96 1.85
C ARG A 88 -2.27 7.53 2.18
N THR A 89 -1.12 7.06 1.72
CA THR A 89 -0.70 5.66 1.77
C THR A 89 0.71 5.52 2.33
N SER A 90 1.03 4.38 2.96
CA SER A 90 2.40 4.16 3.47
C SER A 90 3.42 4.13 2.34
N ILE A 91 3.05 3.58 1.17
CA ILE A 91 3.97 3.48 0.03
C ILE A 91 4.26 4.86 -0.57
N GLY A 92 3.29 5.77 -0.52
CA GLY A 92 3.49 7.18 -0.84
C GLY A 92 4.44 7.86 0.14
N SER A 93 4.26 7.69 1.44
CA SER A 93 5.21 8.19 2.47
C SER A 93 6.62 7.65 2.25
N GLU A 94 6.75 6.34 2.06
CA GLU A 94 8.01 5.63 1.79
C GLU A 94 8.71 6.18 0.54
N LYS A 95 7.96 6.38 -0.54
CA LYS A 95 8.48 6.94 -1.80
C LYS A 95 8.88 8.41 -1.67
N LEU A 96 8.03 9.24 -1.05
CA LEU A 96 8.34 10.65 -0.78
C LEU A 96 9.63 10.76 0.05
N TYR A 97 9.81 9.91 1.07
CA TYR A 97 11.03 9.90 1.89
C TYR A 97 12.26 9.56 1.05
N SER A 98 12.16 8.56 0.17
CA SER A 98 13.26 8.22 -0.73
C SER A 98 13.62 9.36 -1.69
N ILE A 99 12.64 10.13 -2.15
CA ILE A 99 12.87 11.32 -2.99
C ILE A 99 13.63 12.38 -2.21
N PHE A 100 13.30 12.59 -0.93
CA PHE A 100 14.02 13.50 -0.05
C PHE A 100 15.48 13.07 0.17
N ARG A 101 15.75 11.77 0.21
CA ARG A 101 17.11 11.23 0.40
C ARG A 101 17.92 11.18 -0.89
N SER A 102 17.28 11.14 -2.05
CA SER A 102 17.96 11.03 -3.35
C SER A 102 18.30 12.39 -3.96
N ASN A 103 19.55 12.60 -4.40
CA ASN A 103 19.91 13.70 -5.30
C ASN A 103 20.05 13.21 -6.76
N ASP A 104 19.12 12.37 -7.25
CA ASP A 104 19.11 11.95 -8.67
C ASP A 104 18.27 12.93 -9.50
N PHE A 105 18.92 13.92 -10.11
CA PHE A 105 18.28 15.00 -10.88
C PHE A 105 18.20 14.72 -12.39
N LYS A 106 17.98 13.46 -12.81
CA LYS A 106 17.82 13.14 -14.23
C LYS A 106 16.64 13.89 -14.86
N HIS A 107 16.95 14.80 -15.78
CA HIS A 107 16.03 15.71 -16.45
C HIS A 107 14.74 15.10 -17.03
N ASN A 108 14.83 13.92 -17.66
CA ASN A 108 13.70 13.35 -18.40
C ASN A 108 12.56 12.90 -17.47
N HIS A 109 12.88 12.38 -16.28
CA HIS A 109 11.87 11.96 -15.31
C HIS A 109 11.17 13.17 -14.68
N ILE A 110 11.90 14.27 -14.46
CA ILE A 110 11.34 15.49 -13.84
C ILE A 110 10.23 16.08 -14.71
N ARG A 111 10.43 16.19 -16.03
CA ARG A 111 9.42 16.82 -16.92
C ARG A 111 8.10 16.05 -16.96
N ASP A 112 8.17 14.73 -17.04
CA ASP A 112 6.96 13.90 -17.09
C ASP A 112 6.20 13.92 -15.75
N HIS A 113 6.93 14.01 -14.63
CA HIS A 113 6.33 14.19 -13.30
C HIS A 113 5.63 15.56 -13.17
N GLU A 114 6.25 16.63 -13.65
CA GLU A 114 5.68 17.98 -13.60
C GLU A 114 4.38 18.09 -14.41
N ASN A 115 4.31 17.48 -15.60
CA ASN A 115 3.09 17.44 -16.40
C ASN A 115 1.90 16.83 -15.64
N LEU A 116 2.14 15.73 -14.90
CA LEU A 116 1.10 15.10 -14.09
C LEU A 116 0.73 15.96 -12.87
N ILE A 117 1.69 16.59 -12.20
CA ILE A 117 1.44 17.50 -11.07
C ILE A 117 0.55 18.67 -11.51
N GLU A 118 0.81 19.24 -12.69
CA GLU A 118 -0.01 20.29 -13.29
C GLU A 118 -1.42 19.80 -13.66
N GLU A 119 -1.54 18.62 -14.28
CA GLU A 119 -2.84 18.01 -14.60
C GLU A 119 -3.66 17.78 -13.32
N LEU A 120 -3.03 17.23 -12.27
CA LEU A 120 -3.66 17.03 -10.96
C LEU A 120 -4.08 18.36 -10.33
N ASN A 121 -3.33 19.44 -10.53
CA ASN A 121 -3.71 20.75 -10.02
C ASN A 121 -4.97 21.29 -10.70
N LEU A 122 -4.97 21.28 -12.04
CA LEU A 122 -6.03 21.85 -12.88
C LEU A 122 -7.31 21.01 -12.88
N ASN A 123 -7.19 19.67 -12.85
CA ASN A 123 -8.32 18.75 -12.98
C ASN A 123 -8.76 18.19 -11.62
N GLN A 124 -9.61 18.94 -10.91
CA GLN A 124 -10.18 18.52 -9.63
C GLN A 124 -10.94 17.18 -9.71
N SER A 125 -11.69 16.94 -10.78
CA SER A 125 -12.49 15.72 -10.92
C SER A 125 -11.62 14.46 -11.02
N LEU A 126 -10.53 14.53 -11.80
CA LEU A 126 -9.54 13.46 -11.87
C LEU A 126 -8.90 13.24 -10.51
N ARG A 127 -8.40 14.31 -9.88
CA ARG A 127 -7.76 14.26 -8.56
C ARG A 127 -8.64 13.62 -7.49
N GLU A 128 -9.90 14.03 -7.38
CA GLU A 128 -10.87 13.45 -6.44
C GLU A 128 -11.08 11.94 -6.67
N LYS A 129 -11.15 11.49 -7.92
CA LYS A 129 -11.29 10.05 -8.24
C LYS A 129 -10.06 9.24 -7.80
N LEU A 130 -8.86 9.79 -8.01
CA LEU A 130 -7.61 9.15 -7.62
C LEU A 130 -7.48 9.08 -6.10
N GLU A 131 -7.70 10.21 -5.42
CA GLU A 131 -7.64 10.29 -3.95
C GLU A 131 -8.67 9.38 -3.27
N LEU A 132 -9.86 9.19 -3.86
CA LEU A 132 -10.86 8.25 -3.37
C LEU A 132 -10.39 6.78 -3.40
N VAL A 133 -9.48 6.42 -4.31
CA VAL A 133 -8.85 5.11 -4.30
C VAL A 133 -7.75 5.05 -3.24
N LEU A 134 -6.88 6.05 -3.18
CA LEU A 134 -5.75 6.10 -2.26
C LEU A 134 -6.18 6.17 -0.79
N ILE A 135 -7.24 6.91 -0.46
CA ILE A 135 -7.78 6.99 0.91
C ILE A 135 -8.31 5.63 1.41
N ARG A 136 -8.73 4.75 0.50
CA ARG A 136 -9.16 3.38 0.83
C ARG A 136 -7.98 2.42 0.99
N LEU A 137 -6.86 2.67 0.31
CA LEU A 137 -5.61 1.95 0.55
C LEU A 137 -5.11 2.29 1.97
N GLY A 138 -5.04 3.58 2.27
CA GLY A 138 -4.71 4.12 3.59
C GLY A 138 -3.26 3.82 4.02
N LYS A 139 -2.89 4.39 5.17
CA LYS A 139 -1.62 4.14 5.83
C LYS A 139 -1.70 2.90 6.72
N ARG A 140 -0.68 2.07 6.66
CA ARG A 140 -0.40 0.92 7.52
C ARG A 140 1.06 0.95 7.94
N ASN A 141 1.32 1.36 9.17
CA ASN A 141 2.68 1.43 9.71
C ASN A 141 3.29 0.02 9.77
N TYR A 142 4.59 -0.06 9.52
CA TYR A 142 5.38 -1.29 9.50
C TYR A 142 4.90 -2.32 8.47
N SER A 143 4.21 -1.90 7.40
CA SER A 143 3.73 -2.85 6.38
C SER A 143 4.86 -3.46 5.55
N ASN A 144 5.99 -2.76 5.41
CA ASN A 144 7.21 -3.22 4.72
C ASN A 144 6.97 -3.91 3.36
N SER A 145 5.99 -3.43 2.59
CA SER A 145 5.62 -3.98 1.27
C SER A 145 6.74 -3.87 0.24
N SER A 146 7.66 -2.92 0.44
CA SER A 146 8.86 -2.70 -0.36
C SER A 146 9.86 -3.86 -0.25
N SER A 147 9.85 -4.64 0.84
CA SER A 147 10.70 -5.83 0.96
C SER A 147 10.43 -6.89 -0.12
N PHE A 148 9.21 -6.90 -0.70
CA PHE A 148 8.82 -7.77 -1.80
C PHE A 148 9.30 -7.27 -3.18
N LEU A 149 9.91 -6.08 -3.26
CA LEU A 149 10.56 -5.57 -4.47
C LEU A 149 12.01 -6.07 -4.60
N PHE A 150 12.67 -6.31 -3.47
CA PHE A 150 14.10 -6.62 -3.43
C PHE A 150 14.39 -8.05 -2.97
N LYS A 151 13.65 -8.56 -1.96
CA LYS A 151 13.94 -9.84 -1.27
C LYS A 151 12.80 -10.84 -1.38
N VAL A 152 12.02 -10.78 -2.47
CA VAL A 152 10.80 -11.61 -2.66
C VAL A 152 11.05 -13.12 -2.54
N LYS A 153 12.21 -13.61 -3.00
CA LYS A 153 12.52 -15.05 -3.02
C LYS A 153 12.70 -15.62 -1.60
N ASP A 154 13.20 -14.80 -0.68
CA ASP A 154 13.43 -15.18 0.71
C ASP A 154 12.13 -15.26 1.52
N LYS A 155 11.02 -14.74 0.96
CA LYS A 155 9.70 -14.72 1.59
C LYS A 155 8.91 -16.02 1.44
N LEU A 156 9.41 -17.01 0.69
CA LEU A 156 8.74 -18.31 0.56
C LEU A 156 8.82 -19.13 1.85
N MET A 157 7.70 -19.69 2.29
CA MET A 157 7.71 -20.60 3.44
C MET A 157 8.25 -21.97 3.03
N LYS A 158 9.24 -22.47 3.76
CA LYS A 158 9.93 -23.74 3.49
C LYS A 158 9.01 -24.96 3.40
N TYR A 159 7.96 -25.01 4.22
CA TYR A 159 7.10 -26.20 4.39
C TYR A 159 5.73 -26.10 3.70
N GLN A 160 5.63 -25.38 2.57
CA GLN A 160 4.35 -25.18 1.88
C GLN A 160 3.58 -26.50 1.58
N SER A 161 4.27 -27.54 1.12
CA SER A 161 3.65 -28.83 0.79
C SER A 161 3.00 -29.51 2.00
N ILE A 162 3.60 -29.32 3.18
CA ILE A 162 3.08 -29.87 4.44
C ILE A 162 1.77 -29.17 4.79
N TYR A 163 1.72 -27.83 4.73
CA TYR A 163 0.48 -27.09 5.00
C TYR A 163 -0.66 -27.45 4.03
N LEU A 164 -0.33 -27.67 2.75
CA LEU A 164 -1.31 -28.12 1.76
C LEU A 164 -1.86 -29.52 2.10
N LEU A 165 -0.98 -30.46 2.46
CA LEU A 165 -1.38 -31.81 2.86
C LEU A 165 -2.23 -31.79 4.14
N LEU A 166 -1.83 -31.03 5.15
CA LEU A 166 -2.59 -30.86 6.40
C LEU A 166 -3.97 -30.25 6.16
N SER A 167 -4.09 -29.28 5.25
CA SER A 167 -5.38 -28.68 4.88
C SER A 167 -6.34 -29.64 4.17
N ALA A 168 -5.80 -30.69 3.52
CA ALA A 168 -6.61 -31.65 2.78
C ALA A 168 -7.30 -32.66 3.70
N PHE A 169 -6.72 -32.99 4.86
CA PHE A 169 -7.27 -34.01 5.77
C PHE A 169 -8.69 -33.71 6.27
N PRO A 170 -9.03 -32.49 6.74
CA PRO A 170 -10.41 -32.18 7.11
C PRO A 170 -11.38 -32.36 5.93
N VAL A 171 -10.98 -31.97 4.71
CA VAL A 171 -11.81 -32.09 3.51
C VAL A 171 -12.01 -33.55 3.10
N ILE A 172 -10.95 -34.36 3.12
CA ILE A 172 -10.99 -35.79 2.81
C ILE A 172 -11.90 -36.53 3.81
N SER A 173 -11.81 -36.17 5.09
CA SER A 173 -12.63 -36.81 6.14
C SER A 173 -14.14 -36.58 5.94
N ILE A 174 -14.55 -35.42 5.43
CA ILE A 174 -15.94 -35.16 5.05
C ILE A 174 -16.39 -36.10 3.92
N GLY A 175 -15.53 -36.34 2.92
CA GLY A 175 -15.81 -37.30 1.85
C GLY A 175 -15.91 -38.75 2.35
N LEU A 176 -15.07 -39.13 3.32
CA LEU A 176 -15.09 -40.47 3.92
C LEU A 176 -16.31 -40.75 4.80
N PHE A 177 -17.06 -39.71 5.17
CA PHE A 177 -18.28 -39.84 5.98
C PHE A 177 -19.32 -40.76 5.32
N PHE A 178 -19.37 -40.81 3.99
CA PHE A 178 -20.28 -41.70 3.23
C PHE A 178 -19.87 -43.18 3.24
N ILE A 179 -18.63 -43.50 3.64
CA ILE A 179 -18.09 -44.86 3.65
C ILE A 179 -18.07 -45.40 5.08
N ASN A 180 -17.48 -44.65 6.01
CA ASN A 180 -17.39 -45.03 7.41
C ASN A 180 -17.49 -43.79 8.32
N PRO A 181 -18.68 -43.49 8.86
CA PRO A 181 -18.90 -42.30 9.67
C PRO A 181 -18.01 -42.23 10.93
N GLY A 182 -17.77 -43.37 11.58
CA GLY A 182 -16.97 -43.43 12.82
C GLY A 182 -15.51 -43.07 12.58
N PHE A 183 -14.89 -43.68 11.57
CA PHE A 183 -13.52 -43.37 11.18
C PHE A 183 -13.39 -41.92 10.66
N ALA A 184 -14.34 -41.48 9.83
CA ALA A 184 -14.37 -40.14 9.28
C ALA A 184 -14.44 -39.06 10.37
N LEU A 185 -15.27 -39.26 11.40
CA LEU A 185 -15.39 -38.32 12.52
C LEU A 185 -14.09 -38.21 13.32
N ILE A 186 -13.44 -39.34 13.62
CA ILE A 186 -12.16 -39.36 14.34
C ILE A 186 -11.08 -38.64 13.52
N LEU A 187 -10.98 -38.93 12.22
CA LEU A 187 -10.02 -38.29 11.33
C LEU A 187 -10.28 -36.77 11.22
N PHE A 188 -11.55 -36.35 11.12
CA PHE A 188 -11.92 -34.94 11.10
C PHE A 188 -11.46 -34.23 12.37
N LEU A 189 -11.83 -34.76 13.56
CA LEU A 189 -11.47 -34.17 14.85
C LEU A 189 -9.95 -34.11 15.05
N LEU A 190 -9.23 -35.17 14.69
CA LEU A 190 -7.77 -35.20 14.78
C LEU A 190 -7.14 -34.15 13.84
N SER A 191 -7.63 -34.04 12.61
CA SER A 191 -7.10 -33.12 11.61
C SER A 191 -7.30 -31.65 11.98
N ILE A 192 -8.50 -31.27 12.44
CA ILE A 192 -8.76 -29.87 12.87
C ILE A 192 -7.94 -29.52 14.12
N THR A 193 -7.75 -30.47 15.04
CA THR A 193 -6.95 -30.27 16.26
C THR A 193 -5.48 -30.09 15.90
N LEU A 194 -4.93 -30.95 15.05
CA LEU A 194 -3.56 -30.84 14.56
C LEU A 194 -3.34 -29.52 13.82
N ASN A 195 -4.27 -29.13 12.94
CA ASN A 195 -4.17 -27.89 12.18
C ASN A 195 -4.24 -26.67 13.12
N ALA A 196 -5.10 -26.68 14.14
CA ALA A 196 -5.16 -25.63 15.14
C ALA A 196 -3.85 -25.48 15.92
N LEU A 197 -3.23 -26.60 16.33
CA LEU A 197 -1.92 -26.58 16.99
C LEU A 197 -0.83 -26.02 16.05
N VAL A 198 -0.76 -26.51 14.81
CA VAL A 198 0.20 -26.03 13.80
C VAL A 198 0.04 -24.54 13.54
N TYR A 199 -1.21 -24.06 13.43
CA TYR A 199 -1.52 -22.65 13.28
C TYR A 199 -0.99 -21.85 14.46
N GLN A 200 -1.32 -22.26 15.69
CA GLN A 200 -0.94 -21.54 16.91
C GLN A 200 0.58 -21.47 17.10
N PHE A 201 1.31 -22.57 16.85
CA PHE A 201 2.77 -22.60 16.96
C PHE A 201 3.47 -21.73 15.91
N ASN A 202 2.92 -21.64 14.69
CA ASN A 202 3.54 -20.88 13.61
C ASN A 202 3.03 -19.44 13.48
N ARG A 203 1.92 -19.08 14.13
CA ARG A 203 1.27 -17.76 13.99
C ARG A 203 2.24 -16.62 14.29
N SER A 204 2.89 -16.64 15.46
CA SER A 204 3.80 -15.56 15.88
C SER A 204 4.98 -15.39 14.92
N LYS A 205 5.44 -16.48 14.28
CA LYS A 205 6.54 -16.44 13.31
C LYS A 205 6.17 -15.72 12.01
N TYR A 206 4.92 -15.79 11.58
CA TYR A 206 4.47 -15.28 10.27
C TYR A 206 3.48 -14.11 10.37
N GLU A 207 3.18 -13.63 11.56
CA GLU A 207 2.22 -12.54 11.80
C GLU A 207 2.57 -11.28 10.99
N GLN A 208 3.84 -10.86 11.04
CA GLN A 208 4.35 -9.73 10.26
C GLN A 208 4.28 -9.96 8.75
N ASP A 209 4.53 -11.19 8.29
CA ASP A 209 4.46 -11.57 6.88
C ASP A 209 3.02 -11.55 6.37
N PHE A 210 2.04 -12.02 7.17
CA PHE A 210 0.62 -11.92 6.86
C PHE A 210 0.15 -10.47 6.83
N PHE A 211 0.58 -9.65 7.78
CA PHE A 211 0.28 -8.22 7.79
C PHE A 211 0.80 -7.51 6.53
N THR A 212 2.03 -7.80 6.14
CA THR A 212 2.65 -7.29 4.90
C THR A 212 1.86 -7.71 3.66
N ILE A 213 1.53 -9.00 3.53
CA ILE A 213 0.79 -9.53 2.38
C ILE A 213 -0.62 -8.95 2.28
N ASN A 214 -1.30 -8.74 3.42
CA ASN A 214 -2.59 -8.06 3.43
C ASN A 214 -2.52 -6.64 2.87
N TYR A 215 -1.43 -5.93 3.12
CA TYR A 215 -1.22 -4.62 2.52
C TYR A 215 -0.90 -4.72 1.03
N ILE A 216 -0.09 -5.69 0.59
CA ILE A 216 0.15 -5.97 -0.83
C ILE A 216 -1.15 -6.27 -1.58
N VAL A 217 -2.03 -7.08 -1.02
CA VAL A 217 -3.36 -7.35 -1.58
C VAL A 217 -4.15 -6.04 -1.73
N SER A 218 -4.06 -5.15 -0.75
CA SER A 218 -4.72 -3.84 -0.78
C SER A 218 -4.13 -2.90 -1.83
N ILE A 219 -2.81 -2.92 -2.03
CA ILE A 219 -2.10 -2.20 -3.10
C ILE A 219 -2.61 -2.70 -4.46
N ILE A 220 -2.65 -4.01 -4.69
CA ILE A 220 -3.12 -4.60 -5.96
C ILE A 220 -4.62 -4.34 -6.18
N GLN A 221 -5.43 -4.37 -5.13
CA GLN A 221 -6.85 -3.98 -5.21
C GLN A 221 -6.99 -2.50 -5.57
N SER A 222 -6.11 -1.64 -5.07
CA SER A 222 -6.08 -0.21 -5.40
C SER A 222 -5.64 0.00 -6.85
N ALA A 223 -4.62 -0.72 -7.31
CA ALA A 223 -4.23 -0.78 -8.72
C ALA A 223 -5.45 -1.14 -9.60
N LYS A 224 -6.16 -2.24 -9.29
CA LYS A 224 -7.36 -2.67 -10.03
C LYS A 224 -8.46 -1.60 -10.09
N ASN A 225 -8.56 -0.74 -9.08
CA ASN A 225 -9.54 0.34 -9.06
C ASN A 225 -9.05 1.57 -9.82
N LEU A 226 -7.76 1.91 -9.71
CA LEU A 226 -7.11 2.98 -10.48
C LEU A 226 -7.14 2.67 -11.97
N SER A 227 -6.92 1.42 -12.39
CA SER A 227 -6.91 1.02 -13.81
C SER A 227 -8.23 1.21 -14.55
N LYS A 228 -9.31 1.53 -13.83
CA LYS A 228 -10.63 1.84 -14.41
C LYS A 228 -10.79 3.33 -14.75
N ILE A 229 -9.89 4.17 -14.25
CA ILE A 229 -9.86 5.59 -14.53
C ILE A 229 -9.06 5.78 -15.82
N ASP A 230 -9.64 6.49 -16.79
CA ASP A 230 -8.98 6.79 -18.04
C ASP A 230 -8.01 7.96 -17.85
N ASN A 231 -6.72 7.65 -17.75
CA ASN A 231 -5.63 8.63 -17.71
C ASN A 231 -4.35 7.99 -18.29
N PRO A 232 -3.55 8.71 -19.09
CA PRO A 232 -2.32 8.18 -19.70
C PRO A 232 -1.33 7.57 -18.71
N PHE A 233 -1.16 8.18 -17.52
CA PHE A 233 -0.26 7.69 -16.47
C PHE A 233 -0.66 6.30 -15.95
N LEU A 234 -1.95 5.98 -15.96
CA LEU A 234 -2.48 4.71 -15.46
C LEU A 234 -2.50 3.58 -16.51
N LYS A 235 -2.08 3.87 -17.76
CA LYS A 235 -2.04 2.86 -18.84
C LYS A 235 -1.07 1.74 -18.51
N GLU A 236 0.10 2.07 -17.97
CA GLU A 236 1.10 1.08 -17.57
C GLU A 236 0.58 0.19 -16.45
N LEU A 237 -0.05 0.79 -15.44
CA LEU A 237 -0.69 0.05 -14.35
C LEU A 237 -1.74 -0.94 -14.88
N ARG A 238 -2.55 -0.53 -15.86
CA ARG A 238 -3.56 -1.41 -16.49
C ARG A 238 -2.91 -2.59 -17.23
N LYS A 239 -1.76 -2.39 -17.88
CA LYS A 239 -1.00 -3.43 -18.56
C LYS A 239 -0.41 -4.43 -17.56
N ASN A 240 0.18 -3.93 -16.48
CA ASN A 240 0.96 -4.73 -15.53
C ASN A 240 0.07 -5.46 -14.50
N LEU A 241 -1.19 -5.08 -14.35
CA LEU A 241 -2.15 -5.81 -13.49
C LEU A 241 -2.36 -7.28 -13.86
N GLY A 242 -2.17 -7.64 -15.14
CA GLY A 242 -2.13 -8.99 -15.70
C GLY A 242 -2.77 -10.10 -14.85
N GLN A 243 -1.93 -11.03 -14.38
CA GLN A 243 -2.31 -12.13 -13.48
C GLN A 243 -2.38 -11.67 -12.02
N LEU A 244 -1.64 -10.62 -11.63
CA LEU A 244 -1.61 -10.10 -10.26
C LEU A 244 -3.00 -9.70 -9.74
N LYS A 245 -3.93 -9.28 -10.61
CA LYS A 245 -5.33 -9.01 -10.22
C LYS A 245 -6.03 -10.19 -9.53
N LYS A 246 -5.54 -11.43 -9.71
CA LYS A 246 -6.04 -12.63 -9.01
C LYS A 246 -5.64 -12.65 -7.53
N ILE A 247 -4.61 -11.92 -7.10
CA ILE A 247 -4.25 -11.79 -5.66
C ILE A 247 -5.44 -11.25 -4.86
N VAL A 248 -6.23 -10.36 -5.47
CA VAL A 248 -7.40 -9.75 -4.83
C VAL A 248 -8.38 -10.78 -4.28
N SER A 249 -8.57 -11.94 -4.94
CA SER A 249 -9.50 -12.96 -4.42
C SER A 249 -9.02 -13.60 -3.11
N PHE A 250 -7.71 -13.54 -2.82
CA PHE A 250 -7.14 -14.02 -1.56
C PHE A 250 -7.30 -13.01 -0.42
N GLY A 251 -7.66 -11.76 -0.68
CA GLY A 251 -7.83 -10.74 0.37
C GLY A 251 -8.94 -11.05 1.37
N GLY A 252 -10.00 -11.74 0.95
CA GLY A 252 -11.03 -12.24 1.86
C GLY A 252 -10.62 -13.53 2.59
N VAL A 253 -9.56 -14.21 2.11
CA VAL A 253 -9.08 -15.47 2.68
C VAL A 253 -8.04 -15.22 3.78
N ILE A 254 -7.25 -14.17 3.67
CA ILE A 254 -6.26 -13.83 4.69
C ILE A 254 -6.94 -13.04 5.81
N SER A 255 -6.54 -13.30 7.06
CA SER A 255 -7.02 -12.55 8.22
C SER A 255 -6.93 -11.03 8.02
N SER A 256 -8.09 -10.38 8.01
CA SER A 256 -8.21 -8.95 8.34
C SER A 256 -8.84 -8.90 9.73
N HIS A 257 -8.43 -7.98 10.59
CA HIS A 257 -8.89 -7.96 11.98
C HIS A 257 -10.11 -7.04 12.13
N THR A 258 -11.21 -7.29 11.39
CA THR A 258 -12.37 -6.38 11.36
C THR A 258 -13.41 -6.60 12.48
N GLY A 259 -13.32 -7.71 13.22
CA GLY A 259 -14.14 -8.05 14.39
C GLY A 259 -15.58 -8.48 14.11
N SER A 260 -15.96 -8.80 12.87
CA SER A 260 -17.36 -9.12 12.51
C SER A 260 -17.75 -10.59 12.70
N THR A 261 -19.05 -10.91 12.89
CA THR A 261 -19.51 -12.30 13.10
C THR A 261 -19.21 -13.23 11.92
N GLN A 262 -19.21 -12.71 10.69
CA GLN A 262 -18.82 -13.46 9.50
C GLN A 262 -17.32 -13.77 9.48
N GLU A 263 -16.52 -12.84 9.99
CA GLU A 263 -15.08 -13.00 10.10
C GLU A 263 -14.71 -14.05 11.14
N LEU A 264 -15.47 -14.18 12.24
CA LEU A 264 -15.27 -15.26 13.22
C LEU A 264 -15.37 -16.65 12.57
N ILE A 265 -16.37 -16.88 11.71
CA ILE A 265 -16.52 -18.16 10.99
C ILE A 265 -15.36 -18.39 10.04
N LEU A 266 -14.95 -17.35 9.29
CA LEU A 266 -13.81 -17.42 8.39
C LEU A 266 -12.50 -17.66 9.14
N ASP A 267 -12.33 -17.09 10.33
CA ASP A 267 -11.17 -17.30 11.19
C ASP A 267 -11.04 -18.77 11.61
N TYR A 268 -12.14 -19.41 12.01
CA TYR A 268 -12.12 -20.85 12.28
C TYR A 268 -11.77 -21.67 11.03
N LEU A 269 -12.33 -21.34 9.87
CA LEU A 269 -11.98 -22.02 8.61
C LEU A 269 -10.51 -21.82 8.23
N ARG A 270 -9.96 -20.61 8.44
CA ARG A 270 -8.55 -20.29 8.21
C ARG A 270 -7.64 -21.13 9.10
N ILE A 271 -8.00 -21.30 10.36
CA ILE A 271 -7.25 -22.13 11.32
C ILE A 271 -7.36 -23.61 10.94
N PHE A 272 -8.58 -24.13 10.78
CA PHE A 272 -8.81 -25.55 10.53
C PHE A 272 -8.30 -26.04 9.18
N LEU A 273 -8.23 -25.16 8.18
CA LEU A 273 -7.73 -25.50 6.84
C LEU A 273 -6.38 -24.83 6.52
N LEU A 274 -5.73 -24.18 7.49
CA LEU A 274 -4.44 -23.48 7.31
C LEU A 274 -4.44 -22.51 6.11
N LEU A 275 -5.57 -21.85 5.84
CA LEU A 275 -5.78 -21.08 4.61
C LEU A 275 -4.83 -19.88 4.50
N ASP A 276 -4.49 -19.24 5.62
CA ASP A 276 -3.55 -18.11 5.66
C ASP A 276 -2.19 -18.52 5.06
N PHE A 277 -1.65 -19.67 5.48
CA PHE A 277 -0.35 -20.19 4.99
C PHE A 277 -0.38 -20.55 3.51
N ILE A 278 -1.50 -21.12 3.04
CA ILE A 278 -1.68 -21.50 1.64
C ILE A 278 -1.84 -20.25 0.76
N ALA A 279 -2.70 -19.31 1.19
CA ALA A 279 -2.93 -18.06 0.49
C ALA A 279 -1.64 -17.24 0.41
N TYR A 280 -0.92 -17.10 1.53
CA TYR A 280 0.37 -16.44 1.59
C TYR A 280 1.33 -16.97 0.53
N ASN A 281 1.64 -18.27 0.55
CA ASN A 281 2.61 -18.83 -0.40
C ASN A 281 2.15 -18.74 -1.86
N ARG A 282 0.84 -18.85 -2.12
CA ARG A 282 0.30 -18.65 -3.48
C ARG A 282 0.50 -17.20 -3.95
N ILE A 283 0.27 -16.23 -3.08
CA ILE A 283 0.52 -14.82 -3.39
C ILE A 283 2.01 -14.58 -3.62
N VAL A 284 2.88 -15.02 -2.72
CA VAL A 284 4.34 -14.87 -2.87
C VAL A 284 4.82 -15.48 -4.18
N LYS A 285 4.39 -16.70 -4.52
CA LYS A 285 4.73 -17.34 -5.81
C LYS A 285 4.26 -16.52 -7.00
N MET A 286 3.06 -15.93 -6.94
CA MET A 286 2.57 -15.10 -8.05
C MET A 286 3.33 -13.78 -8.16
N ILE A 287 3.74 -13.18 -7.05
CA ILE A 287 4.62 -11.99 -7.06
C ILE A 287 5.99 -12.36 -7.64
N ILE A 288 6.58 -13.50 -7.27
CA ILE A 288 7.85 -13.98 -7.85
C ILE A 288 7.75 -14.14 -9.37
N ASN A 289 6.67 -14.76 -9.85
CA ASN A 289 6.47 -15.01 -11.29
C ASN A 289 6.19 -13.73 -12.09
N HIS A 290 5.66 -12.69 -11.43
CA HIS A 290 5.28 -11.40 -12.02
C HIS A 290 6.00 -10.24 -11.30
N HIS A 291 7.28 -10.44 -11.00
CA HIS A 291 8.03 -9.53 -10.10
C HIS A 291 8.13 -8.11 -10.65
N GLN A 292 8.46 -7.97 -11.94
CA GLN A 292 8.54 -6.68 -12.61
C GLN A 292 7.18 -5.97 -12.68
N ASP A 293 6.10 -6.73 -12.88
CA ASP A 293 4.75 -6.19 -12.87
C ASP A 293 4.41 -5.62 -11.49
N TYR A 294 4.78 -6.32 -10.41
CA TYR A 294 4.56 -5.84 -9.04
C TYR A 294 5.38 -4.59 -8.74
N ILE A 295 6.66 -4.55 -9.14
CA ILE A 295 7.53 -3.37 -9.00
C ILE A 295 6.90 -2.15 -9.67
N SER A 296 6.47 -2.28 -10.93
CA SER A 296 5.83 -1.18 -11.66
C SER A 296 4.52 -0.74 -11.01
N ILE A 297 3.68 -1.68 -10.53
CA ILE A 297 2.45 -1.34 -9.80
C ILE A 297 2.76 -0.56 -8.52
N TRP A 298 3.75 -1.02 -7.74
CA TRP A 298 4.13 -0.39 -6.48
C TRP A 298 4.60 1.04 -6.73
N HIS A 299 5.50 1.26 -7.70
CA HIS A 299 5.99 2.59 -8.06
C HIS A 299 4.90 3.49 -8.61
N THR A 300 4.05 2.99 -9.53
CA THR A 300 3.00 3.83 -10.11
C THR A 300 2.04 4.36 -9.05
N ILE A 301 1.67 3.55 -8.05
CA ILE A 301 0.77 4.01 -6.96
C ILE A 301 1.50 4.95 -6.00
N SER A 302 2.74 4.64 -5.63
CA SER A 302 3.50 5.48 -4.70
C SER A 302 3.87 6.83 -5.31
N ASP A 303 4.22 6.88 -6.59
CA ASP A 303 4.45 8.10 -7.35
C ASP A 303 3.17 8.93 -7.46
N LEU A 304 2.04 8.30 -7.77
CA LEU A 304 0.75 8.99 -7.83
C LEU A 304 0.40 9.70 -6.52
N ASP A 305 0.53 9.00 -5.39
CA ASP A 305 0.23 9.57 -4.06
C ASP A 305 1.23 10.66 -3.68
N THR A 306 2.51 10.48 -4.03
CA THR A 306 3.57 11.48 -3.86
C THR A 306 3.27 12.75 -4.66
N PHE A 307 2.90 12.63 -5.93
CA PHE A 307 2.59 13.78 -6.78
C PHE A 307 1.34 14.52 -6.29
N ILE A 308 0.32 13.81 -5.82
CA ILE A 308 -0.83 14.44 -5.16
C ILE A 308 -0.40 15.22 -3.91
N ALA A 309 0.48 14.67 -3.09
CA ALA A 309 1.03 15.37 -1.92
C ALA A 309 1.84 16.62 -2.31
N ILE A 310 2.62 16.56 -3.39
CA ILE A 310 3.35 17.72 -3.95
C ILE A 310 2.37 18.78 -4.49
N THR A 311 1.35 18.39 -5.25
CA THR A 311 0.30 19.29 -5.73
C THR A 311 -0.39 19.99 -4.56
N TYR A 312 -0.72 19.23 -3.50
CA TYR A 312 -1.33 19.78 -2.29
C TYR A 312 -0.41 20.78 -1.59
N PHE A 313 0.89 20.46 -1.49
CA PHE A 313 1.89 21.38 -0.94
C PHE A 313 1.96 22.68 -1.76
N ARG A 314 2.13 22.59 -3.09
CA ARG A 314 2.24 23.78 -3.96
C ARG A 314 1.01 24.69 -3.94
N ASN A 315 -0.19 24.13 -3.73
CA ASN A 315 -1.42 24.94 -3.57
C ASN A 315 -1.53 25.64 -2.20
N ASN A 316 -0.82 25.12 -1.19
CA ASN A 316 -0.84 25.66 0.16
C ASN A 316 0.31 26.60 0.48
N TYR A 317 1.40 26.53 -0.28
CA TYR A 317 2.60 27.35 -0.09
C TYR A 317 2.84 28.21 -1.32
N THR A 318 2.80 29.54 -1.14
CA THR A 318 2.88 30.51 -2.25
C THR A 318 4.28 30.71 -2.81
N ASN A 319 5.32 30.29 -2.08
CA ASN A 319 6.70 30.71 -2.33
C ASN A 319 7.60 29.50 -2.64
N TYR A 320 7.34 28.82 -3.75
CA TYR A 320 8.23 27.79 -4.30
C TYR A 320 8.72 28.21 -5.70
N CYS A 321 9.74 27.55 -6.22
CA CYS A 321 10.22 27.73 -7.58
C CYS A 321 10.40 26.37 -8.27
N HIS A 322 10.46 26.38 -9.60
CA HIS A 322 10.90 25.23 -10.38
C HIS A 322 12.43 25.33 -10.56
N PRO A 323 13.20 24.28 -10.22
CA PRO A 323 14.63 24.29 -10.46
C PRO A 323 14.91 24.39 -11.96
N GLN A 324 15.84 25.26 -12.33
CA GLN A 324 16.38 25.33 -13.68
C GLN A 324 17.78 24.73 -13.64
N PHE A 325 17.95 23.61 -14.33
CA PHE A 325 19.23 22.95 -14.44
C PHE A 325 19.99 23.50 -15.65
N THR A 326 21.27 23.75 -15.44
CA THR A 326 22.21 24.25 -16.44
C THR A 326 23.39 23.28 -16.52
N GLU A 327 24.12 23.29 -17.63
CA GLU A 327 25.35 22.48 -17.78
C GLU A 327 26.51 23.02 -16.93
N GLU A 328 26.42 24.28 -16.48
CA GLU A 328 27.42 24.89 -15.60
C GLU A 328 27.36 24.29 -14.19
N MET A 329 28.52 24.03 -13.60
CA MET A 329 28.70 23.63 -12.19
C MET A 329 28.49 24.82 -11.25
N THR A 330 27.29 25.41 -11.30
CA THR A 330 26.91 26.56 -10.49
C THR A 330 25.58 26.29 -9.77
N LEU A 331 25.49 26.73 -8.52
CA LEU A 331 24.24 26.75 -7.77
C LEU A 331 23.86 28.20 -7.51
N LYS A 332 22.79 28.66 -8.16
CA LYS A 332 22.23 30.00 -7.93
C LYS A 332 20.84 29.88 -7.32
N SER A 333 20.68 30.48 -6.15
CA SER A 333 19.40 30.60 -5.47
C SER A 333 19.14 32.05 -5.10
N VAL A 334 17.89 32.49 -5.28
CA VAL A 334 17.45 33.85 -4.94
C VAL A 334 16.38 33.73 -3.88
N ASN A 335 16.53 34.48 -2.79
CA ASN A 335 15.56 34.52 -1.70
C ASN A 335 15.24 33.14 -1.08
N LEU A 336 16.25 32.27 -0.94
CA LEU A 336 16.17 30.98 -0.26
C LEU A 336 15.83 31.15 1.22
N TYR A 337 15.00 30.26 1.76
CA TYR A 337 14.63 30.24 3.16
C TYR A 337 14.27 28.83 3.65
N HIS A 338 14.37 28.61 4.95
CA HIS A 338 13.98 27.33 5.55
C HIS A 338 12.45 27.24 5.73
N PRO A 339 11.78 26.19 5.22
CA PRO A 339 10.31 26.13 5.17
C PRO A 339 9.64 26.03 6.54
N LEU A 340 10.37 25.67 7.60
CA LEU A 340 9.84 25.61 8.98
C LEU A 340 9.76 26.98 9.65
N ILE A 341 10.47 28.00 9.17
CA ILE A 341 10.52 29.32 9.78
C ILE A 341 9.31 30.14 9.30
N LYS A 342 8.54 30.71 10.24
CA LYS A 342 7.32 31.49 9.91
C LYS A 342 7.63 32.81 9.19
N ASN A 343 8.62 33.57 9.69
CA ASN A 343 9.05 34.84 9.13
C ASN A 343 10.55 34.79 8.82
N PRO A 344 10.97 34.06 7.78
CA PRO A 344 12.38 33.88 7.50
C PRO A 344 12.99 35.14 6.88
N VAL A 345 14.23 35.41 7.25
CA VAL A 345 15.11 36.28 6.46
C VAL A 345 15.55 35.47 5.23
N LYS A 346 15.23 35.97 4.04
CA LYS A 346 15.52 35.28 2.79
C LYS A 346 16.94 35.61 2.34
N ASN A 347 17.71 34.59 1.96
CA ASN A 347 19.10 34.72 1.55
C ASN A 347 19.27 34.32 0.09
N SER A 348 20.09 35.06 -0.66
CA SER A 348 20.45 34.68 -2.02
C SER A 348 21.89 34.17 -2.02
N ILE A 349 22.13 33.05 -2.69
CA ILE A 349 23.43 32.36 -2.70
C ILE A 349 23.80 32.06 -4.14
N GLU A 350 25.04 32.36 -4.52
CA GLU A 350 25.63 31.98 -5.81
C GLU A 350 26.96 31.26 -5.52
N ILE A 351 27.00 29.96 -5.77
CA ILE A 351 28.19 29.11 -5.63
C ILE A 351 28.69 28.78 -7.03
N LYS A 352 29.98 29.02 -7.28
CA LYS A 352 30.67 28.70 -8.53
C LYS A 352 31.86 27.79 -8.25
N ASN A 353 32.07 26.77 -9.09
CA ASN A 353 33.26 25.93 -9.08
C ASN A 353 33.52 25.20 -7.73
N ASN A 354 32.49 24.64 -7.11
CA ASN A 354 32.73 23.71 -6.00
C ASN A 354 33.17 22.35 -6.56
N ILE A 355 34.39 21.97 -6.18
CA ILE A 355 35.00 20.65 -6.40
C ILE A 355 34.24 19.60 -5.59
#